data_AF-A0A1G9L900-F1
#
_entry.id   AF-A0A1G9L900-F1
#
_cell.length_a   1.000
_cell.length_b   1.000
_cell.length_c   1.000
_cell.angle_alpha   90.00
_cell.angle_beta   90.00
_cell.angle_gamma   90.00
#
_symmetry.space_group_name_H-M   'P 1'
#
loop_
_entity.id
_entity.type
_entity.pdbx_description
1 polymer ?
#
loop_
_entity_poly.entity_id
_entity_poly.type
_entity_poly.pdbx_seq_one_letter_code
_entity_poly.pdbx_strand_id
1 'polypeptide(L)'
;MPTTGLSPQLHIYLNLVLSYWEMLFLVGEMPDSVLIEYAKGDFFGTQAGRQYWEGTREYRLAMAKNRASRRFIQVIDSAWQQLAPLEPPAPTTDASPPRRNVQAAAVGATATAAVALMIIWLTRSKKGPTNT
;
A
#
# COMPACT_ATOMS: atom_id res chain seq x y z
N MET A 1 19.90 0.23 -11.85
CA MET A 1 18.72 0.03 -10.99
C MET A 1 19.17 -0.83 -9.83
N PRO A 2 19.22 -0.33 -8.58
CA PRO A 2 19.61 -1.17 -7.46
C PRO A 2 18.54 -2.25 -7.30
N THR A 3 18.92 -3.51 -7.50
CA THR A 3 18.06 -4.67 -7.24
C THR A 3 18.00 -4.88 -5.73
N THR A 4 17.26 -4.00 -5.05
CA THR A 4 16.45 -4.44 -3.90
C THR A 4 15.79 -5.75 -4.30
N GLY A 5 15.74 -6.76 -3.44
CA GLY A 5 15.23 -8.12 -3.75
C GLY A 5 13.76 -8.22 -4.21
N LEU A 6 13.17 -7.13 -4.69
CA LEU A 6 11.86 -6.97 -5.28
C LEU A 6 11.87 -7.35 -6.76
N SER A 7 10.80 -8.01 -7.21
CA SER A 7 10.58 -8.25 -8.63
C SER A 7 10.34 -6.92 -9.38
N PRO A 8 10.68 -6.83 -10.68
CA PRO A 8 10.44 -5.63 -11.48
C PRO A 8 8.97 -5.19 -11.48
N GLN A 9 8.03 -6.14 -11.55
CA GLN A 9 6.60 -5.85 -11.53
C GLN A 9 6.17 -5.21 -10.21
N LEU A 10 6.69 -5.72 -9.08
CA LEU A 10 6.38 -5.19 -7.76
C LEU A 10 6.98 -3.79 -7.57
N HIS A 11 8.18 -3.54 -8.11
CA HIS A 11 8.79 -2.21 -8.12
C HIS A 11 7.89 -1.21 -8.86
N ILE A 12 7.41 -1.57 -10.06
CA ILE A 12 6.50 -0.71 -10.85
C ILE A 12 5.19 -0.49 -10.11
N TYR A 13 4.62 -1.53 -9.52
CA TYR A 13 3.38 -1.44 -8.75
C TYR A 13 3.50 -0.48 -7.56
N LEU A 14 4.55 -0.62 -6.74
CA LEU A 14 4.77 0.24 -5.58
C LEU A 14 5.04 1.69 -6.00
N ASN A 15 5.76 1.90 -7.10
CA ASN A 15 5.91 3.22 -7.70
C ASN A 15 4.55 3.82 -8.08
N LEU A 16 3.69 3.03 -8.74
CA LEU A 16 2.36 3.48 -9.16
C LEU A 16 1.47 3.86 -7.97
N VAL A 17 1.48 3.07 -6.90
CA VAL A 17 0.73 3.36 -5.66
C VAL A 17 1.18 4.69 -5.07
N LEU A 18 2.48 4.91 -4.92
CA LEU A 18 3.01 6.17 -4.39
C LEU A 18 2.70 7.36 -5.30
N SER A 19 2.83 7.21 -6.62
CA SER A 19 2.48 8.28 -7.57
C SER A 19 1.00 8.61 -7.53
N TYR A 20 0.13 7.62 -7.32
CA TYR A 20 -1.30 7.85 -7.16
C TYR A 20 -1.61 8.61 -5.85
N TRP A 21 -0.99 8.22 -4.74
CA TRP A 21 -1.13 8.95 -3.47
C TRP A 21 -0.59 10.36 -3.54
N GLU A 22 0.54 10.57 -4.23
CA GLU A 22 1.08 11.91 -4.48
C GLU A 22 0.05 12.76 -5.23
N MET A 23 -0.58 12.21 -6.28
CA MET A 23 -1.63 12.91 -7.01
C MET A 23 -2.81 13.29 -6.09
N LEU A 24 -3.31 12.36 -5.27
CA LEU A 24 -4.40 12.63 -4.32
C LEU A 24 -4.03 13.69 -3.28
N PHE A 25 -2.79 13.64 -2.79
CA PHE A 25 -2.24 14.62 -1.87
C PHE A 25 -2.19 16.01 -2.49
N LEU A 26 -1.72 16.10 -3.74
CA LEU A 26 -1.59 17.37 -4.46
C LEU A 26 -2.93 18.04 -4.73
N VAL A 27 -4.00 17.27 -4.93
CA VAL A 27 -5.37 17.81 -5.10
C VAL A 27 -6.12 18.02 -3.78
N GLY A 28 -5.49 17.70 -2.63
CA GLY A 28 -6.06 17.89 -1.30
C GLY A 28 -7.04 16.81 -0.84
N GLU A 29 -7.20 15.73 -1.62
CA GLU A 29 -8.08 14.60 -1.29
C GLU A 29 -7.44 13.63 -0.28
N MET A 30 -6.13 13.77 -0.05
CA MET A 30 -5.40 12.97 0.93
C MET A 30 -4.60 13.88 1.87
N PRO A 31 -5.16 14.27 3.03
CA PRO A 31 -4.44 15.07 4.02
C PRO A 31 -3.33 14.26 4.70
N ASP A 32 -2.38 14.96 5.35
CA ASP A 32 -1.20 14.36 6.00
C ASP A 32 -1.53 13.19 6.91
N SER A 33 -2.59 13.29 7.74
CA SER A 33 -2.97 12.24 8.70
C SER A 33 -3.37 10.94 8.00
N VAL A 34 -4.17 11.06 6.94
CA VAL A 34 -4.63 9.93 6.13
C VAL A 34 -3.45 9.32 5.39
N LEU A 35 -2.57 10.15 4.80
CA LEU A 35 -1.36 9.67 4.14
C LEU A 35 -0.45 8.87 5.09
N ILE A 36 -0.29 9.32 6.34
CA ILE A 36 0.51 8.59 7.35
C ILE A 36 -0.12 7.23 7.67
N GLU A 37 -1.45 7.17 7.81
CA GLU A 37 -2.17 5.92 8.09
C GLU A 37 -1.98 4.90 6.96
N TYR A 38 -2.24 5.31 5.71
CA TYR A 38 -2.01 4.47 4.53
C TYR A 38 -0.54 4.07 4.37
N ALA A 39 0.39 4.99 4.59
CA ALA A 39 1.82 4.68 4.53
C ALA A 39 2.21 3.64 5.57
N LYS A 40 1.74 3.75 6.82
CA LYS A 40 2.07 2.80 7.89
C LYS A 40 1.41 1.44 7.70
N GLY A 41 0.13 1.42 7.34
CA GLY A 41 -0.66 0.19 7.16
C GLY A 41 -0.34 -0.53 5.86
N ASP A 42 -0.65 0.10 4.73
CA ASP A 42 -0.69 -0.59 3.44
C ASP A 42 0.68 -0.67 2.77
N PHE A 43 1.50 0.37 2.95
CA PHE A 43 2.82 0.42 2.31
C PHE A 43 3.88 -0.24 3.20
N PHE A 44 4.13 0.34 4.37
CA PHE A 44 5.18 -0.08 5.29
C PHE A 44 4.80 -1.25 6.20
N GLY A 45 3.53 -1.66 6.22
CA GLY A 45 3.12 -2.92 6.84
C GLY A 45 3.67 -4.13 6.10
N THR A 46 4.14 -3.95 4.86
CA THR A 46 4.74 -5.02 4.06
C THR A 46 6.26 -4.90 3.98
N GLN A 47 6.97 -6.04 3.99
CA GLN A 47 8.42 -6.05 3.76
C GLN A 47 8.78 -5.45 2.39
N ALA A 48 7.92 -5.64 1.39
CA ALA A 48 8.14 -5.14 0.05
C ALA A 48 8.14 -3.61 -0.01
N GLY A 49 7.15 -2.95 0.60
CA GLY A 49 7.09 -1.49 0.67
C GLY A 49 8.26 -0.90 1.46
N ARG A 50 8.71 -1.59 2.52
CA ARG A 50 9.91 -1.21 3.28
C ARG A 50 11.18 -1.26 2.42
N GLN A 51 11.42 -2.39 1.74
CA GLN A 51 12.57 -2.54 0.85
C GLN A 51 12.55 -1.53 -0.30
N TYR A 52 11.35 -1.27 -0.84
CA TYR A 52 11.17 -0.30 -1.92
C TYR A 52 11.53 1.12 -1.47
N TRP A 53 11.03 1.52 -0.30
CA TRP A 53 11.31 2.86 0.21
C TRP A 53 12.80 3.01 0.53
N GLU A 54 13.40 2.05 1.22
CA GLU A 54 14.83 2.07 1.51
C GLU A 54 15.68 2.27 0.25
N GLY A 55 15.35 1.55 -0.84
CA GLY A 55 16.07 1.65 -2.11
C GLY A 55 15.78 2.91 -2.94
N THR A 56 14.70 3.65 -2.66
CA THR A 56 14.26 4.79 -3.49
C THR A 56 14.17 6.13 -2.74
N ARG A 57 14.27 6.12 -1.41
CA ARG A 57 14.09 7.26 -0.51
C ARG A 57 14.93 8.46 -0.90
N GLU A 58 16.24 8.26 -1.04
CA GLU A 58 17.19 9.34 -1.37
C GLU A 58 16.89 9.96 -2.74
N TYR A 59 16.65 9.12 -3.74
CA TYR A 59 16.30 9.57 -5.08
C TYR A 59 15.00 10.38 -5.09
N ARG A 60 13.97 9.92 -4.38
CA ARG A 60 12.68 10.61 -4.27
C ARG A 60 12.83 11.96 -3.58
N LEU A 61 13.56 12.03 -2.47
CA LEU A 61 13.86 13.29 -1.78
C LEU A 61 14.56 14.30 -2.71
N ALA A 62 15.51 13.84 -3.53
CA ALA A 62 16.23 14.69 -4.48
C ALA A 62 15.38 15.16 -5.68
N MET A 63 14.45 14.32 -6.15
CA MET A 63 13.65 14.61 -7.36
C MET A 63 12.41 15.48 -7.11
N ALA A 64 12.12 15.87 -5.88
CA ALA A 64 10.94 16.65 -5.54
C ALA A 64 10.98 18.08 -6.15
N LYS A 65 10.24 18.25 -7.25
CA LYS A 65 10.30 19.46 -8.10
C LYS A 65 9.60 20.69 -7.50
N ASN A 66 8.56 20.50 -6.69
CA ASN A 66 7.76 21.58 -6.13
C ASN A 66 7.56 21.41 -4.61
N ARG A 67 7.06 22.46 -3.94
CA ARG A 67 6.88 22.46 -2.47
C ARG A 67 5.89 21.38 -2.00
N ALA A 68 4.84 21.12 -2.78
CA ALA A 68 3.80 20.17 -2.41
C ALA A 68 4.31 18.72 -2.52
N SER A 69 5.02 18.36 -3.60
CA SER A 69 5.73 17.08 -3.72
C SER A 69 6.78 16.89 -2.62
N ARG A 70 7.51 17.95 -2.24
CA ARG A 70 8.44 17.88 -1.09
C ARG A 70 7.68 17.56 0.20
N ARG A 71 6.54 18.20 0.42
CA ARG A 71 5.71 17.94 1.61
C ARG A 71 5.21 16.50 1.62
N PHE A 72 4.69 16.00 0.50
CA PHE A 72 4.27 14.61 0.34
C PHE A 72 5.39 13.64 0.77
N ILE A 73 6.59 13.81 0.21
CA ILE A 73 7.72 12.91 0.51
C ILE A 73 8.15 13.04 1.97
N GLN A 74 8.14 14.24 2.55
CA GLN A 74 8.44 14.44 3.98
C GLN A 74 7.44 13.72 4.89
N VAL A 75 6.15 13.74 4.55
CA VAL A 75 5.12 13.05 5.33
C VAL A 75 5.36 11.54 5.29
N ILE A 76 5.59 10.97 4.10
CA ILE A 76 5.92 9.53 3.97
C ILE A 76 7.22 9.19 4.70
N ASP A 77 8.24 10.04 4.59
CA ASP A 77 9.52 9.79 5.25
C ASP A 77 9.41 9.85 6.78
N SER A 78 8.58 10.76 7.30
CA SER A 78 8.29 10.82 8.74
C SER A 78 7.56 9.56 9.21
N ALA A 79 6.65 9.01 8.39
CA ALA A 79 5.97 7.76 8.69
C ALA A 79 6.96 6.59 8.71
N TRP A 80 7.90 6.53 7.75
CA TRP A 80 8.99 5.55 7.71
C TRP A 80 9.84 5.56 8.97
N GLN A 81 10.31 6.75 9.37
CA GLN A 81 11.20 6.92 10.53
C GLN A 81 10.54 6.53 11.87
N GLN A 82 9.20 6.56 11.94
CA GLN A 82 8.44 6.19 13.14
C GLN A 82 8.17 4.68 13.24
N LEU A 83 8.57 3.88 12.26
CA LEU A 83 8.30 2.44 12.28
C LEU A 83 9.27 1.72 13.21
N ALA A 84 8.72 0.86 14.06
CA ALA A 84 9.49 -0.20 14.66
C ALA A 84 9.93 -1.22 13.59
N PRO A 85 11.05 -1.96 13.80
CA PRO A 85 11.40 -3.10 12.96
C PRO A 85 10.21 -4.05 12.78
N LEU A 86 10.01 -4.64 11.59
CA LEU A 86 9.02 -5.73 11.45
C LEU A 86 9.46 -6.89 12.33
N GLU A 87 8.55 -7.40 13.14
CA GLU A 87 8.75 -8.67 13.81
C GLU A 87 8.69 -9.80 12.75
N PRO A 88 9.64 -10.76 12.77
CA PRO A 88 9.57 -11.91 11.88
C PRO A 88 8.25 -12.65 12.10
N PRO A 89 7.60 -13.18 11.03
CA PRO A 89 6.42 -14.01 11.22
C PRO A 89 6.78 -15.18 12.15
N ALA A 90 6.01 -15.36 13.23
CA ALA A 90 6.21 -16.44 14.15
C ALA A 90 6.23 -17.78 13.38
N PRO A 91 7.16 -18.70 13.68
CA PRO A 91 7.17 -20.00 13.02
C PRO A 91 5.84 -20.69 13.29
N THR A 92 5.04 -20.86 12.23
CA THR A 92 3.83 -21.68 12.26
C THR A 92 4.26 -23.12 12.58
N THR A 93 4.20 -23.48 13.86
CA THR A 93 4.25 -24.88 14.30
C THR A 93 2.89 -25.48 13.96
N ASP A 94 2.65 -25.71 12.69
CA ASP A 94 1.49 -26.46 12.19
C ASP A 94 2.01 -27.69 11.43
N ALA A 95 2.80 -28.50 12.14
CA ALA A 95 3.10 -29.86 11.74
C ALA A 95 2.00 -30.79 12.27
N SER A 96 0.77 -30.59 11.80
CA SER A 96 -0.27 -31.62 11.89
C SER A 96 -0.10 -32.55 10.67
N PRO A 97 0.04 -33.88 10.84
CA PRO A 97 0.28 -34.78 9.72
C PRO A 97 -0.90 -34.74 8.73
N PRO A 98 -0.65 -34.89 7.40
CA PRO A 98 -1.69 -34.73 6.40
C PRO A 98 -2.71 -35.86 6.52
N ARG A 99 -3.93 -35.56 6.99
CA ARG A 99 -5.08 -36.44 6.77
C ARG A 99 -5.42 -36.42 5.29
N ARG A 100 -5.09 -37.51 4.60
CA ARG A 100 -5.42 -37.76 3.19
C ARG A 100 -6.93 -37.93 3.03
N ASN A 101 -7.66 -36.82 2.93
CA ASN A 101 -9.06 -36.83 2.54
C ASN A 101 -9.14 -36.71 1.02
N VAL A 102 -9.33 -37.85 0.35
CA VAL A 102 -9.69 -37.89 -1.07
C VAL A 102 -11.16 -37.52 -1.16
N GLN A 103 -11.45 -36.28 -1.52
CA GLN A 103 -12.72 -35.91 -2.14
C GLN A 103 -12.49 -34.72 -3.08
N ALA A 104 -12.45 -35.04 -4.37
CA ALA A 104 -12.50 -34.09 -5.45
C ALA A 104 -13.89 -33.46 -5.51
N ALA A 105 -13.95 -32.13 -5.50
CA ALA A 105 -15.04 -31.37 -6.10
C ALA A 105 -14.52 -29.97 -6.46
N ALA A 106 -14.42 -29.74 -7.77
CA ALA A 106 -14.08 -28.45 -8.35
C ALA A 106 -15.19 -27.44 -8.03
N VAL A 107 -14.82 -26.26 -7.50
CA VAL A 107 -15.64 -25.04 -7.58
C VAL A 107 -14.68 -23.85 -7.72
N GLY A 108 -14.89 -23.07 -8.79
CA GLY A 108 -13.97 -22.06 -9.29
C GLY A 108 -13.75 -20.88 -8.35
N ALA A 109 -12.52 -20.40 -8.33
CA ALA A 109 -12.14 -19.14 -7.68
C ALA A 109 -12.14 -18.02 -8.72
N THR A 110 -13.23 -17.27 -8.79
CA THR A 110 -13.23 -15.93 -9.39
C THR A 110 -12.38 -15.02 -8.51
N ALA A 111 -11.15 -14.76 -8.96
CA ALA A 111 -10.32 -13.71 -8.39
C ALA A 111 -10.86 -12.34 -8.84
N THR A 112 -11.83 -11.79 -8.10
CA THR A 112 -12.16 -10.36 -8.21
C THR A 112 -11.08 -9.57 -7.51
N ALA A 113 -10.15 -9.07 -8.32
CA ALA A 113 -9.18 -8.05 -7.93
C ALA A 113 -9.88 -6.91 -7.18
N ALA A 114 -9.42 -6.65 -5.96
CA ALA A 114 -9.93 -5.64 -5.03
C ALA A 114 -9.64 -4.18 -5.46
N VAL A 115 -9.70 -3.88 -6.76
CA VAL A 115 -9.62 -2.51 -7.29
C VAL A 115 -11.03 -1.89 -7.42
N ALA A 116 -12.09 -2.69 -7.37
CA ALA A 116 -13.47 -2.19 -7.47
C ALA A 116 -14.03 -1.60 -6.15
N LEU A 117 -13.46 -1.91 -4.98
CA LEU A 117 -14.06 -1.48 -3.70
C LEU A 117 -13.74 -0.03 -3.32
N MET A 118 -12.70 0.58 -3.88
CA MET A 118 -12.38 1.99 -3.59
C MET A 118 -13.22 2.98 -4.41
N ILE A 119 -13.70 2.58 -5.59
CA ILE A 119 -14.56 3.43 -6.45
C ILE A 119 -16.01 3.47 -5.93
N ILE A 120 -16.46 2.43 -5.23
CA ILE A 120 -17.85 2.34 -4.73
C ILE A 120 -18.09 3.24 -3.51
N TRP A 121 -17.06 3.62 -2.75
CA TRP A 121 -17.25 4.49 -1.58
C TRP A 121 -17.36 5.99 -1.94
N LEU A 122 -16.76 6.44 -3.05
CA LEU A 122 -16.85 7.84 -3.47
C LEU A 122 -18.18 8.25 -4.14
N THR A 123 -19.00 7.29 -4.61
CA THR A 123 -20.27 7.62 -5.28
C THR A 123 -21.50 7.57 -4.35
N ARG A 124 -21.35 7.03 -3.14
CA ARG A 124 -22.46 6.85 -2.19
C ARG A 124 -22.66 8.00 -1.21
N SER A 125 -21.72 8.94 -1.11
CA SER A 125 -21.82 10.11 -0.22
C SER A 125 -22.56 11.32 -0.82
N LYS A 126 -23.09 11.22 -2.06
CA LYS A 126 -23.71 12.38 -2.76
C LYS A 126 -25.20 12.21 -3.12
N LYS A 127 -25.95 11.40 -2.38
CA LYS A 127 -27.43 11.30 -2.53
C LYS A 127 -28.19 11.40 -1.20
N GLY A 128 -28.63 12.61 -0.88
CA GLY A 128 -29.90 12.94 -0.20
C GLY A 128 -29.96 12.75 1.33
N PRO A 129 -30.87 13.48 2.03
CA PRO A 129 -32.18 13.85 1.51
C PRO A 129 -32.48 15.36 1.46
N THR A 130 -33.07 15.78 0.35
CA THR A 130 -34.12 16.80 0.35
C THR A 130 -35.38 16.20 0.96
N ASN A 131 -35.85 16.76 2.07
CA ASN A 131 -37.26 16.80 2.49
C ASN A 131 -37.38 17.70 3.73
N THR A 132 -37.76 18.97 3.50
CA THR A 132 -39.07 19.58 3.84
C THR A 132 -39.00 21.05 3.52
#